data_AF-K0YYB1-F1
#
_entry.id   AF-K0YYB1-F1
#
_cell.length_a   1.000
_cell.length_b   1.000
_cell.length_c   1.000
_cell.angle_alpha   90.00
_cell.angle_beta   90.00
_cell.angle_gamma   90.00
#
_symmetry.space_group_name_H-M   'P 1'
#
loop_
_entity.id
_entity.type
_entity.pdbx_description
1 polymer ?
#
loop_
_entity_poly.entity_id
_entity_poly.type
_entity_poly.pdbx_seq_one_letter_code
_entity_poly.pdbx_strand_id
1 'polypeptide(L)'
;MNAIQESFTDKLFANYEANVKYQAIENAASHNGIFAALERRQSHVDNAPVFSLDLTKDKVTNQKASGRCWMFAALNTFRHKLISQYKLENFELSQAHTFFWDKYEKSNWFLEQVIATADQELTSRKVSFLLQTPQQDGGQWDMVVALFEKYGVVPKSVYPESVSSSNSRELNAILNKLLRQDAQILRDLLASGADQATVQAKKEDLLQEIFNFLAMSLGLPPRKFDFAYRDKDDNYQSEKGITPQEFYKKYVNLPLEDYVSVINAPTADKPYGKSYTVEMLGN
;
A
#
# COMPACT_ATOMS: atom_id res chain seq x y z
N MET A 1 15.48 11.07 -40.99
CA MET A 1 14.54 10.15 -40.32
C MET A 1 15.00 8.74 -40.64
N ASN A 2 15.43 7.96 -39.63
CA ASN A 2 15.77 6.55 -39.82
C ASN A 2 14.48 5.73 -39.76
N ALA A 3 13.64 5.87 -40.79
CA ALA A 3 12.44 5.07 -40.92
C ALA A 3 12.85 3.60 -41.14
N ILE A 4 12.07 2.69 -40.58
CA ILE A 4 12.20 1.26 -40.90
C ILE A 4 11.93 1.11 -42.40
N GLN A 5 12.87 0.51 -43.11
CA GLN A 5 12.73 0.25 -44.54
C GLN A 5 11.78 -0.93 -44.77
N GLU A 6 10.91 -0.81 -45.79
CA GLU A 6 9.98 -1.87 -46.19
C GLU A 6 10.70 -3.20 -46.45
N SER A 7 11.84 -3.14 -47.15
CA SER A 7 12.70 -4.30 -47.42
C SER A 7 13.20 -5.02 -46.15
N PHE A 8 13.37 -4.30 -45.04
CA PHE A 8 13.70 -4.91 -43.76
C PHE A 8 12.48 -5.63 -43.17
N THR A 9 11.30 -5.01 -43.23
CA THR A 9 10.04 -5.64 -42.79
C THR A 9 9.73 -6.89 -43.60
N ASP A 10 9.87 -6.86 -44.92
CA ASP A 10 9.65 -8.02 -45.79
C ASP A 10 10.57 -9.19 -45.41
N LYS A 11 11.83 -8.88 -45.09
CA LYS A 11 12.77 -9.87 -44.56
C LYS A 11 12.31 -10.46 -43.23
N LEU A 12 11.69 -9.68 -42.34
CA LEU A 12 11.14 -10.20 -41.07
C LEU A 12 9.95 -11.14 -41.32
N PHE A 13 9.04 -10.80 -42.25
CA PHE A 13 7.93 -11.67 -42.66
C PHE A 13 8.44 -13.01 -43.19
N ALA A 14 9.36 -12.97 -44.17
CA ALA A 14 9.94 -14.18 -44.74
C ALA A 14 10.64 -15.07 -43.70
N ASN A 15 11.39 -14.46 -42.76
CA ASN A 15 12.04 -15.20 -41.67
C ASN A 15 11.03 -15.85 -40.71
N TYR A 16 9.91 -15.19 -40.46
CA TYR A 16 8.87 -15.68 -39.56
C TYR A 16 8.07 -16.82 -40.21
N GLU A 17 7.64 -16.63 -41.45
CA GLU A 17 6.88 -17.63 -42.24
C GLU A 17 7.69 -18.91 -42.47
N ALA A 18 9.02 -18.81 -42.60
CA ALA A 18 9.90 -19.97 -42.73
C ALA A 18 10.03 -20.81 -41.44
N ASN A 19 9.58 -20.31 -40.28
CA ASN A 19 9.72 -21.00 -39.01
C ASN A 19 8.40 -21.65 -38.55
N VAL A 20 8.23 -22.93 -38.87
CA VAL A 20 7.04 -23.72 -38.49
C VAL A 20 6.75 -23.75 -36.97
N LYS A 21 7.78 -23.57 -36.12
CA LYS A 21 7.56 -23.49 -34.67
C LYS A 21 6.85 -22.19 -34.29
N TYR A 22 7.14 -21.10 -34.99
CA TYR A 22 6.47 -19.82 -34.76
C TYR A 22 5.01 -19.88 -35.18
N GLN A 23 4.68 -20.50 -36.31
CA GLN A 23 3.30 -20.71 -36.73
C GLN A 23 2.50 -21.53 -35.69
N ALA A 24 3.10 -22.59 -35.14
CA ALA A 24 2.46 -23.38 -34.08
C ALA A 24 2.24 -22.55 -32.80
N ILE A 25 3.23 -21.75 -32.39
CA ILE A 25 3.13 -20.88 -31.21
C ILE A 25 2.13 -19.75 -31.43
N GLU A 26 2.07 -19.18 -32.64
CA GLU A 26 1.11 -18.13 -33.01
C GLU A 26 -0.33 -18.63 -32.82
N ASN A 27 -0.64 -19.80 -33.39
CA ASN A 27 -1.96 -20.41 -33.24
C ASN A 27 -2.33 -20.63 -31.77
N ALA A 28 -1.36 -21.07 -30.95
CA ALA A 28 -1.59 -21.28 -29.52
C ALA A 28 -1.76 -19.96 -28.75
N ALA A 29 -0.85 -19.00 -28.93
CA ALA A 29 -0.80 -17.77 -28.14
C ALA A 29 -1.86 -16.74 -28.56
N SER A 30 -2.16 -16.62 -29.86
CA SER A 30 -3.21 -15.71 -30.34
C SER A 30 -4.61 -16.15 -29.93
N HIS A 31 -4.83 -17.47 -29.79
CA HIS A 31 -6.13 -18.02 -29.40
C HIS A 31 -6.31 -18.09 -27.88
N ASN A 32 -5.25 -18.46 -27.13
CA ASN A 32 -5.35 -18.75 -25.69
C ASN A 32 -4.73 -17.66 -24.79
N GLY A 33 -3.99 -16.71 -25.38
CA GLY A 33 -3.15 -15.76 -24.65
C GLY A 33 -1.76 -16.32 -24.32
N ILE A 34 -0.80 -15.41 -24.11
CA ILE A 34 0.62 -15.73 -23.96
C ILE A 34 0.87 -16.68 -22.77
N PHE A 35 0.32 -16.38 -21.59
CA PHE A 35 0.63 -17.14 -20.39
C PHE A 35 0.09 -18.57 -20.42
N ALA A 36 -1.16 -18.76 -20.88
CA ALA A 36 -1.75 -20.08 -21.00
C ALA A 36 -0.99 -20.94 -22.03
N ALA A 37 -0.56 -20.34 -23.14
CA ALA A 37 0.22 -21.03 -24.17
C ALA A 37 1.63 -21.45 -23.70
N LEU A 38 2.18 -20.77 -22.69
CA LEU A 38 3.52 -21.03 -22.16
C LEU A 38 3.53 -21.88 -20.88
N GLU A 39 2.36 -22.27 -20.38
CA GLU A 39 2.25 -23.02 -19.13
C GLU A 39 2.90 -24.40 -19.24
N ARG A 40 3.86 -24.68 -18.34
CA ARG A 40 4.61 -25.94 -18.33
C ARG A 40 4.04 -26.89 -17.29
N ARG A 41 3.51 -28.04 -17.73
CA ARG A 41 3.01 -29.10 -16.82
C ARG A 41 4.06 -29.54 -15.79
N GLN A 42 5.33 -29.62 -16.17
CA GLN A 42 6.42 -29.96 -15.23
C GLN A 42 6.54 -28.95 -14.09
N SER A 43 6.29 -27.66 -14.35
CA SER A 43 6.30 -26.65 -13.29
C SER A 43 5.28 -26.95 -12.19
N HIS A 44 4.13 -27.53 -12.52
CA HIS A 44 3.13 -27.95 -11.52
C HIS A 44 3.62 -29.13 -10.67
N VAL A 45 4.38 -30.05 -11.28
CA VAL A 45 4.98 -31.19 -10.58
C VAL A 45 6.07 -30.69 -9.63
N ASP A 46 6.93 -29.78 -10.11
CA ASP A 46 8.08 -29.27 -9.36
C ASP A 46 7.66 -28.32 -8.21
N ASN A 47 6.48 -27.71 -8.30
CA ASN A 47 5.97 -26.74 -7.31
C ASN A 47 4.79 -27.30 -6.50
N ALA A 48 4.86 -28.58 -6.08
CA ALA A 48 3.90 -29.13 -5.14
C ALA A 48 3.95 -28.34 -3.80
N PRO A 49 2.82 -27.83 -3.26
CA PRO A 49 2.80 -26.97 -2.08
C PRO A 49 2.89 -27.78 -0.78
N VAL A 50 3.95 -28.58 -0.65
CA VAL A 50 4.24 -29.42 0.53
C VAL A 50 5.60 -29.01 1.09
N PHE A 51 5.59 -28.48 2.31
CA PHE A 51 6.78 -27.91 2.95
C PHE A 51 7.10 -28.67 4.25
N SER A 52 8.39 -28.88 4.53
CA SER A 52 8.85 -29.53 5.76
C SER A 52 8.61 -28.68 7.02
N LEU A 53 8.52 -27.36 6.84
CA LEU A 53 8.14 -26.39 7.87
C LEU A 53 6.91 -25.63 7.38
N ASP A 54 5.78 -25.85 8.06
CA ASP A 54 4.51 -25.17 7.80
C ASP A 54 4.06 -24.46 9.08
N LEU A 55 3.97 -23.13 9.02
CA LEU A 55 3.80 -22.29 10.21
C LEU A 55 2.33 -22.15 10.62
N THR A 56 1.40 -22.19 9.67
CA THR A 56 -0.02 -21.93 9.94
C THR A 56 -0.93 -22.45 8.83
N LYS A 57 -2.16 -22.81 9.21
CA LYS A 57 -3.26 -23.17 8.30
C LYS A 57 -4.40 -22.15 8.32
N ASP A 58 -4.13 -20.94 8.83
CA ASP A 58 -5.13 -19.89 8.97
C ASP A 58 -5.68 -19.45 7.60
N LYS A 59 -6.97 -19.08 7.57
CA LYS A 59 -7.62 -18.62 6.34
C LYS A 59 -6.96 -17.35 5.81
N VAL A 60 -6.80 -17.27 4.50
CA VAL A 60 -6.23 -16.11 3.81
C VAL A 60 -7.13 -14.88 3.93
N THR A 61 -6.49 -13.72 3.88
CA THR A 61 -7.14 -12.40 3.78
C THR A 61 -7.25 -11.96 2.31
N ASN A 62 -8.19 -11.05 1.98
CA ASN A 62 -8.36 -10.57 0.60
C ASN A 62 -8.44 -9.03 0.53
N GLN A 63 -7.44 -8.41 -0.10
CA GLN A 63 -7.36 -6.95 -0.28
C GLN A 63 -8.28 -6.39 -1.38
N LYS A 64 -8.86 -7.28 -2.23
CA LYS A 64 -9.70 -6.93 -3.38
C LYS A 64 -9.01 -5.92 -4.32
N ALA A 65 -9.77 -4.97 -4.86
CA ALA A 65 -9.28 -3.98 -5.83
C ALA A 65 -8.62 -2.78 -5.14
N SER A 66 -7.63 -3.06 -4.29
CA SER A 66 -6.82 -2.04 -3.61
C SER A 66 -5.34 -2.43 -3.61
N GLY A 67 -4.45 -1.45 -3.51
CA GLY A 67 -2.99 -1.65 -3.46
C GLY A 67 -2.44 -1.86 -2.05
N ARG A 68 -3.21 -2.47 -1.14
CA ARG A 68 -2.90 -2.57 0.30
C ARG A 68 -2.07 -3.80 0.68
N CYS A 69 -1.41 -4.45 -0.26
CA CYS A 69 -0.69 -5.72 -0.03
C CYS A 69 0.28 -5.67 1.16
N TRP A 70 1.01 -4.57 1.30
CA TRP A 70 1.94 -4.32 2.39
C TRP A 70 1.25 -4.26 3.77
N MET A 71 0.09 -3.61 3.87
CA MET A 71 -0.71 -3.59 5.11
C MET A 71 -1.25 -4.98 5.46
N PHE A 72 -1.79 -5.68 4.46
CA PHE A 72 -2.30 -7.05 4.65
C PHE A 72 -1.19 -8.00 5.09
N ALA A 73 -0.01 -7.92 4.46
CA ALA A 73 1.14 -8.73 4.81
C ALA A 73 1.62 -8.44 6.26
N ALA A 74 1.78 -7.17 6.64
CA ALA A 74 2.19 -6.80 7.99
C ALA A 74 1.17 -7.22 9.05
N LEU A 75 -0.12 -7.01 8.81
CA LEU A 75 -1.17 -7.43 9.75
C LEU A 75 -1.31 -8.96 9.81
N ASN A 76 -0.95 -9.68 8.74
CA ASN A 76 -0.89 -11.14 8.72
C ASN A 76 0.21 -11.66 9.65
N THR A 77 1.42 -11.08 9.65
CA THR A 77 2.48 -11.53 10.57
C THR A 77 2.04 -11.40 12.03
N PHE A 78 1.30 -10.34 12.37
CA PHE A 78 0.80 -10.13 13.73
C PHE A 78 -0.35 -11.07 14.07
N ARG A 79 -1.35 -11.19 13.19
CA ARG A 79 -2.56 -11.97 13.51
C ARG A 79 -2.26 -13.44 13.77
N HIS A 80 -1.26 -14.04 13.10
CA HIS A 80 -0.87 -15.43 13.34
C HIS A 80 -0.37 -15.64 14.77
N LYS A 81 0.41 -14.68 15.30
CA LYS A 81 0.81 -14.66 16.71
C LYS A 81 -0.42 -14.56 17.63
N LEU A 82 -1.36 -13.65 17.33
CA LEU A 82 -2.57 -13.47 18.14
C LEU A 82 -3.46 -14.73 18.14
N ILE A 83 -3.67 -15.34 16.97
CA ILE A 83 -4.45 -16.58 16.81
C ILE A 83 -3.87 -17.70 17.67
N SER A 84 -2.54 -17.85 17.67
CA SER A 84 -1.85 -18.84 18.49
C SER A 84 -1.95 -18.51 19.99
N GLN A 85 -1.59 -17.29 20.38
CA GLN A 85 -1.47 -16.87 21.79
C GLN A 85 -2.83 -16.81 22.51
N TYR A 86 -3.88 -16.35 21.82
CA TYR A 86 -5.22 -16.17 22.40
C TYR A 86 -6.20 -17.25 21.93
N LYS A 87 -5.72 -18.31 21.27
CA LYS A 87 -6.53 -19.43 20.75
C LYS A 87 -7.75 -18.95 19.96
N LEU A 88 -7.56 -17.95 19.10
CA LEU A 88 -8.63 -17.40 18.25
C LEU A 88 -8.85 -18.35 17.06
N GLU A 89 -10.05 -18.34 16.49
CA GLU A 89 -10.34 -19.18 15.31
C GLU A 89 -10.11 -18.42 14.00
N ASN A 90 -10.93 -17.40 13.71
CA ASN A 90 -10.91 -16.66 12.45
C ASN A 90 -10.70 -15.16 12.72
N PHE A 91 -9.56 -14.79 13.29
CA PHE A 91 -9.27 -13.40 13.66
C PHE A 91 -8.56 -12.63 12.53
N GLU A 92 -8.96 -11.37 12.36
CA GLU A 92 -8.29 -10.40 11.50
C GLU A 92 -8.17 -9.06 12.23
N LEU A 93 -7.04 -8.37 12.01
CA LEU A 93 -6.90 -6.95 12.29
C LEU A 93 -7.49 -6.14 11.14
N SER A 94 -7.99 -4.94 11.45
CA SER A 94 -8.59 -4.06 10.46
C SER A 94 -7.53 -3.45 9.53
N GLN A 95 -7.53 -3.91 8.29
CA GLN A 95 -6.72 -3.31 7.24
C GLN A 95 -7.27 -1.94 6.83
N ALA A 96 -8.59 -1.75 6.89
CA ALA A 96 -9.26 -0.47 6.63
C ALA A 96 -8.85 0.62 7.64
N HIS A 97 -8.63 0.27 8.92
CA HIS A 97 -8.19 1.24 9.94
C HIS A 97 -6.79 1.79 9.61
N THR A 98 -5.85 0.89 9.31
CA THR A 98 -4.49 1.25 8.88
C THR A 98 -4.53 2.07 7.60
N PHE A 99 -5.41 1.70 6.66
CA PHE A 99 -5.59 2.41 5.39
C PHE A 99 -6.11 3.84 5.55
N PHE A 100 -7.02 4.08 6.49
CA PHE A 100 -7.49 5.43 6.80
C PHE A 100 -6.33 6.32 7.22
N TRP A 101 -5.56 5.88 8.22
CA TRP A 101 -4.47 6.68 8.78
C TRP A 101 -3.33 6.86 7.80
N ASP A 102 -3.01 5.84 7.00
CA ASP A 102 -2.02 5.96 5.92
C ASP A 102 -2.40 7.03 4.90
N LYS A 103 -3.67 7.05 4.45
CA LYS A 103 -4.14 8.05 3.49
C LYS A 103 -4.06 9.47 4.07
N TYR A 104 -4.45 9.61 5.33
CA TYR A 104 -4.45 10.90 6.02
C TYR A 104 -3.03 11.43 6.23
N GLU A 105 -2.13 10.58 6.72
CA GLU A 105 -0.72 10.94 6.92
C GLU A 105 -0.06 11.28 5.58
N LYS A 106 -0.21 10.42 4.56
CA LYS A 106 0.35 10.69 3.23
C LYS A 106 -0.12 12.02 2.64
N SER A 107 -1.36 12.39 2.91
CA SER A 107 -1.87 13.70 2.54
C SER A 107 -1.10 14.82 3.24
N ASN A 108 -0.88 14.74 4.55
CA ASN A 108 -0.02 15.68 5.28
C ASN A 108 1.42 15.67 4.75
N TRP A 109 2.04 14.50 4.60
CA TRP A 109 3.39 14.37 4.05
C TRP A 109 3.52 15.03 2.69
N PHE A 110 2.57 14.80 1.78
CA PHE A 110 2.54 15.44 0.48
C PHE A 110 2.48 16.98 0.59
N LEU A 111 1.61 17.53 1.45
CA LEU A 111 1.51 18.98 1.63
C LEU A 111 2.80 19.57 2.21
N GLU A 112 3.47 18.87 3.13
CA GLU A 112 4.80 19.24 3.62
C GLU A 112 5.85 19.25 2.49
N GLN A 113 5.84 18.24 1.61
CA GLN A 113 6.74 18.22 0.45
C GLN A 113 6.45 19.36 -0.53
N VAL A 114 5.18 19.75 -0.71
CA VAL A 114 4.81 20.91 -1.52
C VAL A 114 5.38 22.19 -0.92
N ILE A 115 5.24 22.40 0.39
CA ILE A 115 5.78 23.57 1.09
C ILE A 115 7.31 23.58 0.97
N ALA A 116 7.97 22.45 1.21
CA ALA A 116 9.42 22.30 1.15
C ALA A 116 10.00 22.48 -0.26
N THR A 117 9.18 22.37 -1.31
CA THR A 117 9.59 22.55 -2.71
C THR A 117 8.91 23.75 -3.38
N ALA A 118 8.33 24.66 -2.60
CA ALA A 118 7.60 25.81 -3.10
C ALA A 118 8.49 26.80 -3.89
N ASP A 119 9.79 26.83 -3.59
CA ASP A 119 10.82 27.62 -4.26
C ASP A 119 11.24 27.06 -5.63
N GLN A 120 10.91 25.80 -5.93
CA GLN A 120 11.23 25.15 -7.20
C GLN A 120 10.14 25.40 -8.25
N GLU A 121 10.53 25.38 -9.53
CA GLU A 121 9.58 25.46 -10.63
C GLU A 121 8.56 24.31 -10.60
N LEU A 122 7.32 24.60 -10.99
CA LEU A 122 6.24 23.61 -11.08
C LEU A 122 6.60 22.44 -12.01
N THR A 123 7.36 22.72 -13.07
CA THR A 123 7.84 21.77 -14.08
C THR A 123 9.15 21.09 -13.70
N SER A 124 9.75 21.42 -12.55
CA SER A 124 10.93 20.72 -12.07
C SER A 124 10.64 19.23 -11.85
N ARG A 125 11.67 18.39 -12.00
CA ARG A 125 11.51 16.93 -11.92
C ARG A 125 10.92 16.48 -10.58
N LYS A 126 11.32 17.10 -9.46
CA LYS A 126 10.82 16.76 -8.12
C LYS A 126 9.36 17.15 -7.94
N VAL A 127 8.99 18.39 -8.26
CA VAL A 127 7.60 18.85 -8.16
C VAL A 127 6.69 18.08 -9.11
N SER A 128 7.14 17.83 -10.34
CA SER A 128 6.40 17.01 -11.31
C SER A 128 6.17 15.58 -10.81
N PHE A 129 7.19 14.96 -10.18
CA PHE A 129 7.06 13.64 -9.56
C PHE A 129 6.04 13.63 -8.41
N LEU A 130 6.10 14.61 -7.50
CA LEU A 130 5.13 14.75 -6.40
C LEU A 130 3.69 14.89 -6.93
N LEU A 131 3.48 15.73 -7.94
CA LEU A 131 2.14 15.98 -8.49
C LEU A 131 1.63 14.84 -9.39
N GLN A 132 2.52 14.02 -9.94
CA GLN A 132 2.14 12.85 -10.72
C GLN A 132 1.35 11.86 -9.86
N THR A 133 1.84 11.58 -8.65
CA THR A 133 1.18 10.69 -7.68
C THR A 133 1.25 11.28 -6.27
N PRO A 134 0.35 12.21 -5.92
CA PRO A 134 0.34 12.85 -4.59
C PRO A 134 0.27 11.83 -3.46
N GLN A 135 -0.62 10.84 -3.61
CA GLN A 135 -0.62 9.62 -2.80
C GLN A 135 -1.04 8.41 -3.64
N GLN A 136 -0.74 7.23 -3.10
CA GLN A 136 -1.18 5.93 -3.59
C GLN A 136 -1.37 4.95 -2.44
N ASP A 137 -2.04 3.82 -2.69
CA ASP A 137 -2.27 2.78 -1.69
C ASP A 137 -1.00 2.10 -1.20
N GLY A 138 0.01 1.96 -2.06
CA GLY A 138 1.25 1.25 -1.74
C GLY A 138 2.11 1.96 -0.70
N GLY A 139 2.92 1.21 0.03
CA GLY A 139 3.83 1.71 1.05
C GLY A 139 4.91 0.69 1.37
N GLN A 140 5.74 1.00 2.37
CA GLN A 140 6.86 0.17 2.80
C GLN A 140 6.72 -0.23 4.28
N TRP A 141 7.61 -1.11 4.75
CA TRP A 141 7.61 -1.60 6.12
C TRP A 141 7.65 -0.45 7.15
N ASP A 142 8.60 0.46 7.02
CA ASP A 142 8.77 1.54 8.02
C ASP A 142 7.54 2.45 8.11
N MET A 143 6.87 2.67 6.97
CA MET A 143 5.61 3.43 6.90
C MET A 143 4.48 2.75 7.68
N VAL A 144 4.40 1.41 7.67
CA VAL A 144 3.33 0.70 8.39
C VAL A 144 3.63 0.64 9.88
N VAL A 145 4.91 0.52 10.25
CA VAL A 145 5.39 0.58 11.63
C VAL A 145 5.00 1.92 12.26
N ALA A 146 5.30 3.03 11.59
CA ALA A 146 4.94 4.38 12.07
C ALA A 146 3.43 4.53 12.35
N LEU A 147 2.58 3.93 11.49
CA LEU A 147 1.13 3.96 11.70
C LEU A 147 0.68 3.14 12.92
N PHE A 148 1.28 1.97 13.15
CA PHE A 148 0.95 1.15 14.31
C PHE A 148 1.42 1.80 15.61
N GLU A 149 2.60 2.41 15.62
CA GLU A 149 3.13 3.11 16.78
C GLU A 149 2.30 4.36 17.12
N LYS A 150 1.79 5.08 16.12
CA LYS A 150 0.99 6.31 16.33
C LYS A 150 -0.49 6.03 16.56
N TYR A 151 -1.10 5.13 15.79
CA TYR A 151 -2.56 4.91 15.78
C TYR A 151 -3.00 3.56 16.30
N GLY A 152 -2.07 2.64 16.59
CA GLY A 152 -2.39 1.29 17.04
C GLY A 152 -3.11 0.47 15.97
N VAL A 153 -3.79 -0.59 16.42
CA VAL A 153 -4.57 -1.47 15.55
C VAL A 153 -5.89 -1.83 16.22
N VAL A 154 -6.87 -2.23 15.43
CA VAL A 154 -8.18 -2.67 15.91
C VAL A 154 -8.58 -3.99 15.26
N PRO A 155 -9.43 -4.82 15.88
CA PRO A 155 -10.04 -5.96 15.22
C PRO A 155 -10.83 -5.53 13.96
N LYS A 156 -10.86 -6.38 12.93
CA LYS A 156 -11.64 -6.13 11.71
C LYS A 156 -13.14 -5.95 11.96
N SER A 157 -13.68 -6.60 13.00
CA SER A 157 -15.08 -6.44 13.41
C SER A 157 -15.41 -5.06 13.97
N VAL A 158 -14.41 -4.36 14.52
CA VAL A 158 -14.56 -3.02 15.10
C VAL A 158 -14.53 -1.94 14.01
N TYR A 159 -13.72 -2.14 12.97
CA TYR A 159 -13.64 -1.25 11.83
C TYR A 159 -13.61 -2.06 10.53
N PRO A 160 -14.79 -2.41 9.98
CA PRO A 160 -14.90 -3.28 8.82
C PRO A 160 -14.50 -2.57 7.52
N GLU A 161 -14.42 -3.34 6.44
CA GLU A 161 -14.17 -2.81 5.10
C GLU A 161 -15.36 -1.98 4.59
N SER A 162 -15.09 -0.80 4.05
CA SER A 162 -16.01 -0.05 3.19
C SER A 162 -15.83 -0.42 1.71
N VAL A 163 -16.76 0.02 0.84
CA VAL A 163 -16.60 -0.11 -0.62
C VAL A 163 -15.27 0.51 -1.07
N SER A 164 -14.95 1.71 -0.61
CA SER A 164 -13.73 2.44 -0.99
C SER A 164 -12.46 1.79 -0.45
N SER A 165 -12.51 1.10 0.71
CA SER A 165 -11.35 0.33 1.19
C SER A 165 -11.09 -0.90 0.31
N SER A 166 -12.14 -1.54 -0.20
CA SER A 166 -12.08 -2.75 -1.03
C SER A 166 -11.98 -2.48 -2.54
N ASN A 167 -12.21 -1.24 -2.99
CA ASN A 167 -12.09 -0.75 -4.36
C ASN A 167 -11.67 0.73 -4.35
N SER A 168 -10.37 0.99 -4.23
CA SER A 168 -9.84 2.31 -3.88
C SER A 168 -9.66 3.27 -5.06
N ARG A 169 -9.99 2.85 -6.29
CA ARG A 169 -9.74 3.65 -7.50
C ARG A 169 -10.39 5.03 -7.44
N GLU A 170 -11.67 5.08 -7.07
CA GLU A 170 -12.44 6.33 -7.01
C GLU A 170 -11.94 7.23 -5.87
N LEU A 171 -11.75 6.66 -4.68
CA LEU A 171 -11.15 7.33 -3.53
C LEU A 171 -9.82 8.02 -3.89
N ASN A 172 -8.92 7.28 -4.54
CA ASN A 172 -7.62 7.80 -4.94
C ASN A 172 -7.70 8.88 -6.02
N ALA A 173 -8.61 8.73 -6.98
CA ALA A 173 -8.80 9.73 -8.03
C ALA A 173 -9.25 11.08 -7.46
N ILE A 174 -10.22 11.06 -6.54
CA ILE A 174 -10.74 12.27 -5.90
C ILE A 174 -9.71 12.85 -4.92
N LEU A 175 -9.09 12.03 -4.06
CA LEU A 175 -8.08 12.51 -3.12
C LEU A 175 -6.89 13.16 -3.84
N ASN A 176 -6.40 12.53 -4.92
CA ASN A 176 -5.31 13.11 -5.72
C ASN A 176 -5.73 14.39 -6.47
N LYS A 177 -7.02 14.59 -6.72
CA LYS A 177 -7.52 15.86 -7.28
C LYS A 177 -7.51 16.96 -6.22
N LEU A 178 -8.01 16.66 -5.01
CA LEU A 178 -7.99 17.57 -3.87
C LEU A 178 -6.54 17.97 -3.54
N LEU A 179 -5.64 17.01 -3.36
CA LEU A 179 -4.24 17.29 -3.03
C LEU A 179 -3.54 18.18 -4.08
N ARG A 180 -3.85 18.05 -5.37
CA ARG A 180 -3.28 18.93 -6.41
C ARG A 180 -3.84 20.35 -6.32
N GLN A 181 -5.12 20.50 -6.00
CA GLN A 181 -5.72 21.82 -5.74
C GLN A 181 -5.09 22.46 -4.50
N ASP A 182 -4.92 21.68 -3.44
CA ASP A 182 -4.29 22.10 -2.18
C ASP A 182 -2.84 22.52 -2.40
N ALA A 183 -2.11 21.78 -3.25
CA ALA A 183 -0.75 22.14 -3.63
C ALA A 183 -0.67 23.50 -4.32
N GLN A 184 -1.61 23.80 -5.22
CA GLN A 184 -1.69 25.11 -5.86
C GLN A 184 -1.96 26.19 -4.80
N ILE A 185 -2.95 25.99 -3.93
CA ILE A 185 -3.31 26.94 -2.87
C ILE A 185 -2.09 27.27 -1.99
N LEU A 186 -1.34 26.26 -1.52
CA LEU A 186 -0.18 26.47 -0.66
C LEU A 186 0.96 27.20 -1.40
N ARG A 187 1.20 26.86 -2.67
CA ARG A 187 2.23 27.52 -3.47
C ARG A 187 1.88 28.97 -3.78
N ASP A 188 0.62 29.27 -4.12
CA ASP A 188 0.15 30.63 -4.36
C ASP A 188 0.24 31.47 -3.08
N LEU A 189 -0.11 30.89 -1.94
CA LEU A 189 0.01 31.53 -0.63
C LEU A 189 1.47 31.87 -0.30
N LEU A 190 2.40 30.94 -0.50
CA LEU A 190 3.84 31.20 -0.32
C LEU A 190 4.37 32.24 -1.31
N ALA A 191 3.94 32.20 -2.57
CA ALA A 191 4.33 33.17 -3.60
C ALA A 191 3.81 34.59 -3.30
N SER A 192 2.68 34.73 -2.59
CA SER A 192 2.16 36.01 -2.10
C SER A 192 2.91 36.58 -0.89
N GLY A 193 3.91 35.86 -0.36
CA GLY A 193 4.71 36.29 0.78
C GLY A 193 4.07 36.01 2.14
N ALA A 194 3.16 35.04 2.23
CA ALA A 194 2.58 34.62 3.50
C ALA A 194 3.66 34.06 4.44
N ASP A 195 3.50 34.32 5.74
CA ASP A 195 4.39 33.77 6.76
C ASP A 195 4.07 32.29 7.05
N GLN A 196 4.99 31.63 7.76
CA GLN A 196 4.87 30.21 8.08
C GLN A 196 3.63 29.90 8.94
N ALA A 197 3.21 30.83 9.81
CA ALA A 197 2.01 30.66 10.63
C ALA A 197 0.74 30.62 9.77
N THR A 198 0.63 31.52 8.78
CA THR A 198 -0.49 31.56 7.84
C THR A 198 -0.53 30.31 6.96
N VAL A 199 0.63 29.85 6.47
CA VAL A 199 0.74 28.61 5.67
C VAL A 199 0.37 27.39 6.49
N GLN A 200 0.82 27.31 7.74
CA GLN A 200 0.49 26.22 8.66
C GLN A 200 -1.02 26.17 8.96
N ALA A 201 -1.63 27.31 9.29
CA ALA A 201 -3.07 27.40 9.52
C ALA A 201 -3.86 26.96 8.27
N LYS A 202 -3.40 27.38 7.09
CA LYS A 202 -4.05 26.96 5.84
C LYS A 202 -3.91 25.46 5.60
N LYS A 203 -2.75 24.86 5.88
CA LYS A 203 -2.53 23.41 5.77
C LYS A 203 -3.47 22.63 6.69
N GLU A 204 -3.70 23.11 7.91
CA GLU A 204 -4.63 22.49 8.87
C GLU A 204 -6.08 22.50 8.36
N ASP A 205 -6.54 23.60 7.77
CA ASP A 205 -7.86 23.66 7.14
C ASP A 205 -8.00 22.64 6.00
N LEU A 206 -6.97 22.52 5.15
CA LEU A 206 -6.96 21.57 4.04
C LEU A 206 -6.95 20.11 4.55
N LEU A 207 -6.19 19.84 5.62
CA LEU A 207 -6.19 18.53 6.27
C LEU A 207 -7.53 18.21 6.92
N GLN A 208 -8.26 19.20 7.44
CA GLN A 208 -9.62 18.99 7.96
C GLN A 208 -10.59 18.59 6.84
N GLU A 209 -10.48 19.19 5.66
CA GLU A 209 -11.26 18.79 4.47
C GLU A 209 -10.93 17.36 4.04
N ILE A 210 -9.64 17.02 3.97
CA ILE A 210 -9.17 15.68 3.63
C ILE A 210 -9.65 14.65 4.66
N PHE A 211 -9.54 14.94 5.96
CA PHE A 211 -10.03 14.06 7.02
C PHE A 211 -11.54 13.79 6.87
N ASN A 212 -12.33 14.83 6.60
CA ASN A 212 -13.77 14.70 6.38
C ASN A 212 -14.06 13.82 5.15
N PHE A 213 -13.34 14.03 4.05
CA PHE A 213 -13.48 13.22 2.85
C PHE A 213 -13.14 11.74 3.09
N LEU A 214 -12.05 11.46 3.80
CA LEU A 214 -11.67 10.09 4.18
C LEU A 214 -12.71 9.47 5.11
N ALA A 215 -13.20 10.19 6.10
CA ALA A 215 -14.21 9.71 7.04
C ALA A 215 -15.54 9.39 6.36
N MET A 216 -15.97 10.22 5.40
CA MET A 216 -17.16 9.95 4.58
C MET A 216 -16.99 8.71 3.68
N SER A 217 -15.77 8.42 3.23
CA SER A 217 -15.49 7.34 2.27
C SER A 217 -15.13 6.00 2.92
N LEU A 218 -14.50 6.03 4.08
CA LEU A 218 -13.95 4.85 4.77
C LEU A 218 -14.64 4.56 6.10
N GLY A 219 -15.40 5.52 6.64
CA GLY A 219 -15.90 5.50 8.01
C GLY A 219 -15.02 6.34 8.93
N LEU A 220 -15.55 6.72 10.10
CA LEU A 220 -14.80 7.45 11.12
C LEU A 220 -14.05 6.43 12.02
N PRO A 221 -12.70 6.50 12.14
CA PRO A 221 -11.95 5.58 12.97
C PRO A 221 -12.39 5.60 14.45
N PRO A 222 -12.47 4.44 15.11
CA PRO A 222 -12.87 4.34 16.50
C PRO A 222 -11.78 4.90 17.43
N ARG A 223 -12.17 5.69 18.42
CA ARG A 223 -11.25 6.13 19.49
C ARG A 223 -11.21 5.17 20.68
N LYS A 224 -12.34 4.51 20.94
CA LYS A 224 -12.52 3.45 21.95
C LYS A 224 -13.51 2.42 21.41
N PHE A 225 -13.35 1.17 21.80
CA PHE A 225 -14.26 0.09 21.42
C PHE A 225 -14.29 -0.98 22.50
N ASP A 226 -15.32 -1.82 22.45
CA ASP A 226 -15.38 -3.05 23.23
C ASP A 226 -14.88 -4.20 22.36
N PHE A 227 -14.01 -5.03 22.90
CA PHE A 227 -13.53 -6.24 22.25
C PHE A 227 -13.97 -7.43 23.07
N ALA A 228 -14.73 -8.34 22.46
CA ALA A 228 -15.11 -9.59 23.08
C ALA A 228 -14.90 -10.75 22.09
N TYR A 229 -14.44 -11.88 22.61
CA TYR A 229 -14.25 -13.09 21.84
C TYR A 229 -14.46 -14.32 22.71
N ARG A 230 -14.73 -15.44 22.06
CA ARG A 230 -14.62 -16.78 22.66
C ARG A 230 -13.39 -17.45 22.06
N ASP A 231 -12.59 -18.06 22.92
CA ASP A 231 -11.45 -18.86 22.47
C ASP A 231 -11.91 -20.26 21.99
N LYS A 232 -10.97 -21.07 21.49
CA LYS A 232 -11.25 -22.45 21.05
C LYS A 232 -11.74 -23.39 22.17
N ASP A 233 -11.60 -23.01 23.43
CA ASP A 233 -12.05 -23.77 24.59
C ASP A 233 -13.41 -23.24 25.13
N ASP A 234 -14.08 -22.37 24.36
CA ASP A 234 -15.36 -21.71 24.69
C ASP A 234 -15.30 -20.77 25.92
N ASN A 235 -14.11 -20.28 26.29
CA ASN A 235 -13.99 -19.27 27.33
C ASN A 235 -14.29 -17.87 26.76
N TYR A 236 -15.22 -17.16 27.40
CA TYR A 236 -15.54 -15.79 27.05
C TYR A 236 -14.53 -14.82 27.65
N GLN A 237 -13.96 -13.97 26.78
CA GLN A 237 -13.08 -12.87 27.16
C GLN A 237 -13.71 -11.57 26.68
N SER A 238 -13.60 -10.51 27.49
CA SER A 238 -13.99 -9.18 27.04
C SER A 238 -13.16 -8.08 27.66
N GLU A 239 -13.06 -6.99 26.92
CA GLU A 239 -12.41 -5.76 27.33
C GLU A 239 -13.23 -4.59 26.83
N LYS A 240 -13.53 -3.65 27.72
CA LYS A 240 -14.44 -2.54 27.44
C LYS A 240 -13.68 -1.23 27.32
N GLY A 241 -14.09 -0.41 26.37
CA GLY A 241 -13.57 0.95 26.18
C GLY A 241 -12.07 1.02 25.90
N ILE A 242 -11.47 -0.04 25.33
CA ILE A 242 -10.06 -0.07 24.96
C ILE A 242 -9.81 0.83 23.75
N THR A 243 -8.69 1.54 23.75
CA THR A 243 -8.23 2.32 22.61
C THR A 243 -7.44 1.45 21.61
N PRO A 244 -7.33 1.85 20.33
CA PRO A 244 -6.48 1.14 19.36
C PRO A 244 -5.02 0.95 19.82
N GLN A 245 -4.48 1.93 20.55
CA GLN A 245 -3.13 1.90 21.12
C GLN A 245 -2.98 0.89 22.26
N GLU A 246 -3.91 0.90 23.21
CA GLU A 246 -3.93 -0.10 24.28
C GLU A 246 -4.11 -1.51 23.71
N PHE A 247 -4.96 -1.66 22.70
CA PHE A 247 -5.16 -2.94 22.01
C PHE A 247 -3.87 -3.43 21.36
N TYR A 248 -3.17 -2.57 20.63
CA TYR A 248 -1.87 -2.89 20.04
C TYR A 248 -0.86 -3.32 21.10
N LYS A 249 -0.68 -2.53 22.17
CA LYS A 249 0.27 -2.82 23.26
C LYS A 249 -0.06 -4.10 24.02
N LYS A 250 -1.34 -4.44 24.18
CA LYS A 250 -1.76 -5.63 24.93
C LYS A 250 -1.74 -6.90 24.09
N TYR A 251 -2.28 -6.85 22.88
CA TYR A 251 -2.54 -8.04 22.07
C TYR A 251 -1.45 -8.31 21.02
N VAL A 252 -0.82 -7.26 20.47
CA VAL A 252 0.26 -7.42 19.48
C VAL A 252 1.61 -7.44 20.17
N ASN A 253 1.91 -6.39 20.95
CA ASN A 253 3.14 -6.23 21.74
C ASN A 253 4.40 -6.75 21.02
N LEU A 254 4.71 -6.14 19.87
CA LEU A 254 5.92 -6.45 19.12
C LEU A 254 6.84 -5.23 19.17
N PRO A 255 8.11 -5.38 19.56
CA PRO A 255 9.10 -4.31 19.46
C PRO A 255 9.42 -4.12 17.97
N LEU A 256 8.68 -3.24 17.29
CA LEU A 256 8.86 -3.03 15.85
C LEU A 256 10.21 -2.39 15.53
N GLU A 257 10.83 -1.73 16.51
CA GLU A 257 12.19 -1.23 16.46
C GLU A 257 13.26 -2.33 16.27
N ASP A 258 12.94 -3.59 16.59
CA ASP A 258 13.86 -4.73 16.41
C ASP A 258 13.85 -5.28 14.97
N TYR A 259 12.95 -4.80 14.12
CA TYR A 259 12.80 -5.27 12.74
C TYR A 259 13.58 -4.41 11.76
N VAL A 260 14.30 -5.06 10.84
CA VAL A 260 15.10 -4.39 9.81
C VAL A 260 14.61 -4.81 8.42
N SER A 261 14.33 -3.82 7.57
CA SER A 261 14.06 -4.05 6.14
C SER A 261 15.35 -4.41 5.40
N VAL A 262 15.37 -5.59 4.77
CA VAL A 262 16.51 -6.06 3.96
C VAL A 262 16.10 -6.09 2.50
N ILE A 263 16.91 -5.45 1.64
CA ILE A 263 16.70 -5.41 0.20
C ILE A 263 17.85 -6.12 -0.54
N ASN A 264 17.54 -6.68 -1.72
CA ASN A 264 18.55 -7.10 -2.69
C ASN A 264 18.38 -6.31 -3.98
N ALA A 265 19.18 -5.26 -4.15
CA ALA A 265 19.17 -4.41 -5.34
C ALA A 265 20.59 -4.43 -5.97
N PRO A 266 20.90 -5.42 -6.85
CA PRO A 266 22.24 -5.64 -7.39
C PRO A 266 22.60 -4.63 -8.50
N THR A 267 22.40 -3.34 -8.22
CA THR A 267 22.76 -2.24 -9.11
C THR A 267 24.08 -1.61 -8.65
N ALA A 268 24.87 -1.10 -9.60
CA ALA A 268 26.20 -0.58 -9.31
C ALA A 268 26.22 0.56 -8.26
N ASP A 269 25.13 1.33 -8.16
CA ASP A 269 24.94 2.43 -7.21
C ASP A 269 24.56 1.96 -5.77
N LYS A 270 24.28 0.67 -5.57
CA LYS A 270 23.85 0.11 -4.27
C LYS A 270 24.75 -1.04 -3.80
N PRO A 271 26.00 -0.76 -3.40
CA PRO A 271 26.85 -1.80 -2.80
C PRO A 271 26.20 -2.44 -1.56
N TYR A 272 26.38 -3.75 -1.40
CA TYR A 272 25.85 -4.51 -0.27
C TYR A 272 26.41 -4.05 1.09
N GLY A 273 25.69 -4.36 2.18
CA GLY A 273 26.11 -4.02 3.54
C GLY A 273 26.00 -2.53 3.89
N LYS A 274 25.13 -1.80 3.18
CA LYS A 274 24.87 -0.36 3.38
C LYS A 274 23.39 -0.12 3.62
N SER A 275 23.08 0.97 4.31
CA SER A 275 21.71 1.46 4.51
C SER A 275 21.37 2.51 3.46
N TYR A 276 20.12 2.49 3.00
CA TYR A 276 19.60 3.42 2.00
C TYR A 276 18.27 3.97 2.48
N THR A 277 17.99 5.22 2.09
CA THR A 277 16.66 5.82 2.18
C THR A 277 16.30 6.42 0.83
N VAL A 278 15.02 6.69 0.61
CA VAL A 278 14.51 7.28 -0.62
C VAL A 278 13.97 8.66 -0.31
N GLU A 279 14.52 9.68 -0.97
CA GLU A 279 14.07 11.07 -0.80
C GLU A 279 12.56 11.20 -1.10
N MET A 280 11.84 11.96 -0.28
CA MET A 280 10.39 12.20 -0.35
C MET A 280 9.48 10.95 -0.20
N LEU A 281 10.05 9.76 0.02
CA LEU A 281 9.26 8.57 0.33
C LEU A 281 8.91 8.57 1.82
N GLY A 282 7.61 8.67 2.10
CA GLY A 282 7.08 8.65 3.45
C GLY A 282 5.56 8.59 3.42
N ASN A 283 4.97 8.42 4.60
CA ASN A 283 3.59 8.72 4.88
C ASN A 283 3.52 9.77 5.98
#